data_AF-A0A1Y1RE49-F1
#
_entry.id   AF-A0A1Y1RE49-F1
#
_cell.length_a   1.000
_cell.length_b   1.000
_cell.length_c   1.000
_cell.angle_alpha   90.00
_cell.angle_beta   90.00
_cell.angle_gamma   90.00
#
_symmetry.space_group_name_H-M   'P 1'
#
loop_
_entity.id
_entity.type
_entity.pdbx_description
1 polymer ?
#
loop_
_entity_poly.entity_id
_entity_poly.type
_entity_poly.pdbx_seq_one_letter_code
_entity_poly.pdbx_strand_id
1 'polypeptide(L)'
;MSNWISPLLGIRFRVVSKNLNLYYPNGRSFLSFPELDRRFIDAEHRADLAENRVVEEKYRANEEKYRADQAERLMVEEKYRADHLETRLAEMRKKLKELGIEM
;
A
#
# COMPACT_ATOMS: atom_id res chain seq x y z
N MET A 1 -1.23 -16.09 52.54
CA MET A 1 -1.95 -14.97 51.89
C MET A 1 -1.08 -14.38 50.75
N SER A 2 -0.77 -15.17 49.72
CA SER A 2 0.24 -14.82 48.70
C SER A 2 -0.34 -14.43 47.34
N ASN A 3 -1.66 -14.23 47.23
CA ASN A 3 -2.37 -13.89 45.99
C ASN A 3 -3.53 -12.92 46.27
N TRP A 4 -3.22 -11.64 46.49
CA TRP A 4 -4.23 -10.60 46.71
C TRP A 4 -4.63 -9.94 45.39
N ILE A 5 -5.91 -9.58 45.23
CA ILE A 5 -6.44 -8.88 44.04
C ILE A 5 -6.94 -7.52 44.50
N SER A 6 -6.48 -6.45 43.84
CA SER A 6 -6.97 -5.09 44.13
C SER A 6 -8.44 -4.95 43.73
N PRO A 7 -9.35 -4.57 44.64
CA PRO A 7 -10.78 -4.40 44.32
C PRO A 7 -11.05 -3.29 43.29
N LEU A 8 -10.23 -2.24 43.26
CA LEU A 8 -10.39 -1.10 42.35
C LEU A 8 -9.74 -1.35 40.98
N LEU A 9 -8.60 -2.04 40.95
CA LEU A 9 -7.77 -2.18 39.75
C LEU A 9 -7.87 -3.56 39.09
N GLY A 10 -8.36 -4.58 39.80
CA GLY A 10 -8.41 -5.96 39.33
C GLY A 10 -7.03 -6.61 39.11
N ILE A 11 -5.93 -5.93 39.45
CA ILE A 11 -4.57 -6.47 39.33
C ILE A 11 -4.30 -7.45 40.47
N ARG A 12 -3.56 -8.51 40.16
CA ARG A 12 -3.20 -9.57 41.11
C ARG A 12 -1.76 -9.41 41.58
N PHE A 13 -1.58 -9.36 42.89
CA PHE A 13 -0.30 -9.28 43.58
C PHE A 13 0.07 -10.67 44.08
N ARG A 14 1.22 -11.18 43.64
CA ARG A 14 1.75 -12.47 44.08
C ARG A 14 3.15 -12.32 44.63
N VAL A 15 3.31 -12.61 45.92
CA VAL A 15 4.63 -12.63 46.56
C VAL A 15 5.18 -14.06 46.49
N VAL A 16 6.32 -14.22 45.83
CA VAL A 16 7.05 -15.50 45.73
C VAL A 16 8.43 -15.30 46.36
N SER A 17 8.67 -15.98 47.47
CA SER A 17 9.87 -15.82 48.29
C SER A 17 10.07 -14.36 48.72
N LYS A 18 10.94 -13.61 48.03
CA LYS A 18 11.24 -12.18 48.30
C LYS A 18 10.84 -11.25 47.14
N ASN A 19 10.19 -11.77 46.10
CA ASN A 19 9.84 -11.03 44.89
C ASN A 19 8.32 -10.80 44.80
N LEU A 20 7.93 -9.57 44.45
CA LEU A 20 6.55 -9.21 44.15
C LEU A 20 6.31 -9.31 42.64
N ASN A 21 5.42 -10.21 42.25
CA ASN A 21 4.95 -10.36 40.87
C ASN A 21 3.57 -9.74 40.73
N LEU A 22 3.43 -8.82 39.78
CA LEU A 22 2.16 -8.18 39.45
C LEU A 22 1.61 -8.80 38.17
N TYR A 23 0.30 -9.03 38.15
CA TYR A 23 -0.41 -9.50 36.97
C TYR A 23 -1.58 -8.58 36.66
N TYR A 24 -1.76 -8.27 35.38
CA TYR A 24 -2.93 -7.56 34.86
C TYR A 24 -4.21 -8.39 35.08
N PRO A 25 -5.41 -7.76 34.97
CA PRO A 25 -6.67 -8.49 35.09
C PRO A 25 -6.81 -9.65 34.08
N ASN A 26 -6.17 -9.54 32.91
CA ASN A 26 -6.10 -10.60 31.89
C ASN A 26 -5.12 -11.73 32.23
N GLY A 27 -4.48 -11.69 33.41
CA GLY A 27 -3.54 -12.71 33.87
C GLY A 27 -2.10 -12.59 33.36
N ARG A 28 -1.80 -11.64 32.46
CA ARG A 28 -0.43 -11.39 31.99
C ARG A 28 0.41 -10.74 33.08
N SER A 29 1.70 -11.06 33.16
CA SER A 29 2.61 -10.38 34.08
C SER A 29 2.86 -8.94 33.64
N PHE A 30 3.08 -8.07 34.62
CA PHE A 30 3.66 -6.75 34.36
C PHE A 30 5.07 -6.93 33.83
N LEU A 31 5.44 -6.05 32.90
CA LEU A 31 6.79 -5.95 32.39
C LEU A 31 7.56 -4.97 33.27
N SER A 32 8.85 -5.21 33.37
CA SER A 32 9.80 -4.22 33.85
C SER A 32 9.90 -3.07 32.84
N PHE A 33 10.37 -1.91 33.30
CA PHE A 33 10.56 -0.75 32.44
C PHE A 33 11.45 -1.06 31.21
N PRO A 34 12.60 -1.74 31.33
CA PRO A 34 13.42 -2.11 30.16
C PRO A 34 12.70 -3.06 29.17
N GLU A 35 11.83 -3.95 29.64
CA GLU A 35 11.06 -4.84 28.76
C GLU A 35 9.95 -4.07 28.02
N LEU A 36 9.36 -3.06 28.67
CA LEU A 36 8.38 -2.19 28.04
C LEU A 36 9.03 -1.31 26.96
N ASP A 37 10.20 -0.74 27.26
CA ASP A 37 10.99 0.07 26.33
C ASP A 37 11.38 -0.73 25.07
N ARG A 38 11.92 -1.95 25.25
CA ARG A 38 12.21 -2.85 24.11
C ARG A 38 10.98 -3.11 23.24
N ARG A 39 9.83 -3.36 23.86
CA ARG A 39 8.58 -3.59 23.11
C ARG A 39 8.10 -2.35 22.37
N PHE A 40 8.34 -1.17 22.93
CA PHE A 40 8.02 0.08 22.29
C PHE A 40 8.88 0.29 21.04
N ILE A 41 10.21 0.15 21.17
CA ILE A 41 11.16 0.23 20.05
C ILE A 41 10.82 -0.80 18.96
N ASP A 42 10.55 -2.06 19.34
CA ASP A 42 10.15 -3.11 18.40
C ASP A 42 8.82 -2.82 17.70
N ALA A 43 7.91 -2.09 18.36
CA ALA A 43 6.63 -1.68 17.78
C ALA A 43 6.83 -0.51 16.80
N GLU A 44 7.63 0.50 17.16
CA GLU A 44 7.97 1.62 16.28
C GLU A 44 8.67 1.12 15.02
N HIS A 45 9.71 0.29 15.15
CA HIS A 45 10.42 -0.25 13.99
C HIS A 45 9.50 -1.06 13.06
N ARG A 46 8.53 -1.80 13.62
CA ARG A 46 7.53 -2.51 12.80
C ARG A 46 6.55 -1.57 12.11
N ALA A 47 6.17 -0.47 12.76
CA ALA A 47 5.33 0.56 12.15
C ALA A 47 6.07 1.23 10.98
N ASP A 48 7.32 1.62 11.19
CA ASP A 48 8.17 2.23 10.15
C ASP A 48 8.35 1.30 8.94
N LEU A 49 8.62 0.02 9.19
CA LEU A 49 8.72 -0.98 8.12
C LEU A 49 7.40 -1.16 7.36
N ALA A 50 6.26 -1.11 8.06
CA ALA A 50 4.95 -1.21 7.43
C ALA A 50 4.66 0.03 6.56
N GLU A 51 4.96 1.23 7.06
CA GLU A 51 4.80 2.47 6.30
C GLU A 51 5.66 2.50 5.04
N ASN A 52 6.94 2.13 5.16
CA ASN A 52 7.85 2.06 4.01
C ASN A 52 7.34 1.10 2.93
N ARG A 53 6.77 -0.05 3.31
CA ARG A 53 6.17 -0.99 2.36
C ARG A 53 4.97 -0.41 1.64
N VAL A 54 4.10 0.31 2.36
CA VAL A 54 2.93 0.98 1.76
C VAL A 54 3.38 2.06 0.77
N VAL A 55 4.43 2.82 1.10
CA VAL A 55 4.99 3.84 0.21
C VAL A 55 5.58 3.19 -1.05
N GLU A 56 6.35 2.12 -0.89
CA GLU A 56 6.93 1.39 -2.02
C GLU A 56 5.85 0.82 -2.95
N GLU A 57 4.80 0.21 -2.39
CA GLU A 57 3.69 -0.33 -3.16
C GLU A 57 2.93 0.76 -3.93
N LYS A 58 2.70 1.93 -3.29
CA LYS A 58 2.12 3.09 -3.97
C LYS A 58 2.98 3.59 -5.12
N TYR A 59 4.30 3.61 -4.94
CA TYR A 59 5.22 4.04 -5.99
C TYR A 59 5.14 3.09 -7.20
N ARG A 60 5.18 1.78 -6.96
CA ARG A 60 5.06 0.76 -8.01
C ARG A 60 3.71 0.85 -8.74
N ALA A 61 2.61 0.99 -8.01
CA ALA A 61 1.28 1.14 -8.60
C ALA A 61 1.17 2.43 -9.45
N ASN A 62 1.82 3.51 -9.03
CA ASN A 62 1.84 4.75 -9.80
C ASN A 62 2.70 4.64 -11.07
N GLU A 63 3.83 3.95 -10.99
CA GLU A 63 4.67 3.67 -12.17
C GLU A 63 3.92 2.82 -13.20
N GLU A 64 3.20 1.78 -12.76
CA GLU A 64 2.38 0.95 -13.64
C GLU A 64 1.26 1.76 -14.31
N LYS A 65 0.56 2.60 -13.55
CA LYS A 65 -0.44 3.54 -14.11
C LYS A 65 0.18 4.46 -15.15
N TYR A 66 1.34 5.05 -14.86
CA TYR A 66 2.01 5.92 -15.82
C TYR A 66 2.35 5.18 -17.12
N ARG A 67 2.84 3.93 -17.03
CA ARG A 67 3.13 3.10 -18.20
C ARG A 67 1.86 2.75 -18.99
N ALA A 68 0.77 2.42 -18.30
CA ALA A 68 -0.53 2.15 -18.92
C ALA A 68 -1.06 3.39 -19.67
N ASP A 69 -1.02 4.56 -19.03
CA ASP A 69 -1.43 5.83 -19.64
C ASP A 69 -0.58 6.17 -20.88
N GLN A 70 0.73 5.93 -20.83
CA GLN A 70 1.60 6.13 -22.00
C GLN A 70 1.24 5.18 -23.15
N ALA A 71 1.02 3.89 -22.85
CA ALA A 71 0.62 2.92 -23.85
C ALA A 71 -0.73 3.27 -24.48
N GLU A 72 -1.70 3.72 -23.68
CA GLU A 72 -3.00 4.17 -24.16
C GLU A 72 -2.86 5.38 -25.10
N ARG A 73 -2.05 6.37 -24.72
CA ARG A 73 -1.79 7.55 -25.58
C ARG A 73 -1.21 7.16 -26.94
N LEU A 74 -0.27 6.23 -26.97
CA LEU A 74 0.33 5.75 -28.21
C LEU A 74 -0.69 5.02 -29.09
N MET A 75 -1.51 4.15 -28.51
CA MET A 75 -2.59 3.47 -29.25
C MET A 75 -3.61 4.46 -29.81
N VAL A 76 -3.97 5.47 -29.04
CA VAL A 76 -4.89 6.52 -29.49
C VAL A 76 -4.28 7.32 -30.63
N GLU A 77 -3.01 7.72 -30.52
CA GLU A 77 -2.31 8.43 -31.60
C GLU A 77 -2.21 7.61 -32.89
N GLU A 78 -1.90 6.31 -32.78
CA GLU A 78 -1.83 5.41 -33.93
C GLU A 78 -3.17 5.29 -34.63
N LYS A 79 -4.26 5.16 -33.87
CA LYS A 79 -5.63 5.17 -34.43
C LYS A 79 -5.93 6.46 -35.17
N TYR A 80 -5.64 7.62 -34.56
CA TYR A 80 -5.84 8.91 -35.22
C TYR A 80 -5.04 9.03 -36.52
N ARG A 81 -3.80 8.53 -36.56
CA ARG A 81 -2.99 8.52 -37.77
C ARG A 81 -3.58 7.62 -38.85
N ALA A 82 -4.03 6.42 -38.49
CA ALA A 82 -4.67 5.49 -39.42
C ALA A 82 -5.93 6.11 -40.04
N ASP A 83 -6.83 6.64 -39.21
CA ASP A 83 -8.09 7.28 -39.66
C ASP A 83 -7.80 8.48 -40.61
N HIS A 84 -6.78 9.28 -40.30
CA HIS A 84 -6.41 10.41 -41.14
C HIS A 84 -5.84 9.97 -42.50
N LEU A 85 -5.04 8.90 -42.53
CA LEU A 85 -4.52 8.33 -43.76
C LEU A 85 -5.65 7.73 -44.62
N GLU A 86 -6.59 7.01 -44.01
CA GLU A 86 -7.76 6.48 -44.71
C GLU A 86 -8.60 7.59 -45.33
N THR A 87 -8.86 8.66 -44.58
CA THR A 87 -9.58 9.84 -45.07
C THR A 87 -8.88 10.45 -46.28
N ARG A 88 -7.55 10.64 -46.21
CA ARG A 88 -6.77 11.21 -47.30
C ARG A 88 -6.74 10.30 -48.54
N LEU A 89 -6.66 8.99 -48.34
CA LEU A 89 -6.74 8.01 -49.44
C LEU A 89 -8.11 8.03 -50.10
N ALA A 90 -9.19 8.13 -49.33
CA ALA A 90 -10.54 8.25 -49.85
C ALA A 90 -10.71 9.53 -50.70
N GLU A 91 -10.19 10.66 -50.22
CA GLU A 91 -10.19 11.91 -50.98
C GLU A 91 -9.38 11.84 -52.28
N MET A 92 -8.18 11.24 -52.23
CA MET A 92 -7.35 11.04 -53.43
C MET A 92 -8.04 10.14 -54.45
N ARG A 93 -8.62 9.03 -54.01
CA ARG A 93 -9.42 8.13 -54.87
C ARG A 93 -10.57 8.88 -55.54
N LYS A 94 -11.27 9.74 -54.79
CA LYS A 94 -12.34 10.57 -55.36
C LYS A 94 -11.83 11.53 -56.42
N LYS A 95 -10.74 12.25 -56.16
CA LYS A 95 -10.12 13.18 -57.13
C LYS A 95 -9.63 12.49 -58.40
N LEU A 96 -9.03 11.31 -58.28
CA LEU A 96 -8.60 10.52 -59.43
C LEU A 96 -9.78 10.08 -60.30
N LYS A 97 -10.89 9.66 -59.67
CA LYS A 97 -12.14 9.34 -60.37
C LYS A 97 -12.72 10.55 -61.10
N GLU A 98 -12.69 11.73 -60.51
CA GLU A 98 -13.13 12.98 -61.15
C GLU A 98 -12.24 13.38 -62.34
N LEU A 99 -10.95 13.03 -62.30
CA LEU A 99 -9.99 13.27 -63.38
C LEU A 99 -10.01 12.19 -64.48
N GLY A 100 -10.85 11.16 -64.36
CA GLY A 100 -10.96 10.07 -65.35
C GLY A 100 -9.74 9.15 -65.40
N ILE A 101 -8.90 9.17 -64.37
CA ILE A 101 -7.74 8.29 -64.23
C ILE A 101 -8.15 7.14 -63.32
N GLU A 102 -8.61 6.05 -63.92
CA GLU A 102 -8.86 4.80 -63.16
C GLU A 102 -7.52 4.11 -62.85
N MET A 103 -7.34 3.72 -61.58
CA MET A 103 -6.36 2.71 -61.17
C MET A 103 -7.05 1.37 -61.07
#